data_AF-A0A409VS15-F1
#
_entry.id   AF-A0A409VS15-F1
#
_cell.length_a   1.000
_cell.length_b   1.000
_cell.length_c   1.000
_cell.angle_alpha   90.00
_cell.angle_beta   90.00
_cell.angle_gamma   90.00
#
_symmetry.space_group_name_H-M   'P 1'
#
loop_
_entity.id
_entity.type
_entity.pdbx_description
1 polymer ?
#
loop_
_entity_poly.entity_id
_entity_poly.type
_entity_poly.pdbx_seq_one_letter_code
_entity_poly.pdbx_strand_id
1 'polypeptide(L)'
;MAAPSTKILSQKLSAIAETWVKDPFRPNLQLQTFLKSLAAHPRLTPKAVEATRALRDDVMHKKYPLSARMLRPATSPLHYERLLEGFQKSAQGIGRPWWKVFFGIW
;
A
#
# COMPACT_ATOMS: atom_id res chain seq x y z
N MET A 1 31.57 4.71 11.38
CA MET A 1 30.23 5.22 11.68
C MET A 1 29.63 4.34 12.78
N ALA A 2 29.21 4.91 13.92
CA ALA A 2 28.62 4.13 15.02
C ALA A 2 27.27 3.54 14.60
N ALA A 3 27.03 2.26 14.90
CA ALA A 3 25.74 1.63 14.62
C ALA A 3 24.64 2.30 15.45
N PRO A 4 23.53 2.75 14.84
CA PRO A 4 22.41 3.34 15.59
C PRO A 4 21.85 2.30 16.57
N SER A 5 21.50 2.74 17.78
CA SER A 5 20.94 1.83 18.79
C SER A 5 19.64 1.21 18.28
N THR A 6 19.46 -0.09 18.54
CA THR A 6 18.27 -0.85 18.14
C THR A 6 16.99 -0.24 18.69
N LYS A 7 17.03 0.36 19.90
CA LYS A 7 15.92 1.09 20.49
C LYS A 7 15.46 2.27 19.61
N ILE A 8 16.39 3.08 19.10
CA ILE A 8 16.06 4.22 18.22
C ILE A 8 15.45 3.73 16.90
N LEU A 9 15.99 2.65 16.33
CA LEU A 9 15.44 2.05 15.10
C LEU A 9 14.03 1.52 15.31
N SER A 10 13.77 0.84 16.45
CA SER A 10 12.45 0.31 16.78
C SER A 10 11.40 1.40 16.93
N GLN A 11 11.73 2.52 17.58
CA GLN A 11 10.84 3.66 17.73
C GLN A 11 10.51 4.30 16.38
N LYS A 12 11.52 4.50 15.51
CA LYS A 12 11.32 5.05 14.16
C LYS A 12 10.41 4.16 13.32
N LEU A 13 10.63 2.84 13.33
CA LEU A 13 9.79 1.91 12.57
C LEU A 13 8.37 1.86 13.12
N SER A 14 8.20 1.90 14.44
CA SER A 14 6.87 1.94 15.09
C SER A 14 6.08 3.19 14.69
N ALA A 15 6.73 4.36 14.71
CA ALA A 15 6.10 5.60 14.27
C ALA A 15 5.68 5.53 12.78
N ILE A 16 6.51 4.94 11.91
CA ILE A 16 6.14 4.73 10.50
C ILE A 16 4.94 3.76 10.39
N ALA A 17 4.94 2.68 11.17
CA ALA A 17 3.86 1.70 11.17
C ALA A 17 2.51 2.30 11.60
N GLU A 18 2.51 3.28 12.51
CA GLU A 18 1.29 3.98 12.93
C GLU A 18 0.65 4.81 11.83
N THR A 19 1.46 5.39 10.95
CA THR A 19 0.95 6.16 9.80
C THR A 19 0.38 5.30 8.68
N TRP A 20 0.53 3.97 8.74
CA TRP A 20 0.12 3.09 7.65
C TRP A 20 -1.40 2.87 7.62
N VAL A 21 -1.97 2.93 6.41
CA VAL A 21 -3.41 2.74 6.19
C VAL A 21 -3.82 1.30 6.53
N LYS A 22 -5.01 1.14 7.13
CA LYS A 22 -5.63 -0.17 7.38
C LYS A 22 -6.40 -0.64 6.16
N ASP A 23 -6.19 -1.89 5.76
CA ASP A 23 -6.95 -2.54 4.69
C ASP A 23 -8.28 -3.09 5.26
N PRO A 24 -9.44 -2.53 4.86
CA PRO A 24 -10.74 -3.01 5.32
C PRO A 24 -11.11 -4.38 4.75
N PHE A 25 -10.56 -4.77 3.60
CA PHE A 25 -10.88 -6.04 2.93
C PHE A 25 -10.06 -7.21 3.46
N ARG A 26 -8.92 -6.92 4.11
CA ARG A 26 -8.03 -7.94 4.68
C ARG A 26 -7.69 -7.62 6.13
N PRO A 27 -8.67 -7.69 7.05
CA PRO A 27 -8.45 -7.35 8.46
C PRO A 27 -7.34 -8.20 9.12
N ASN A 28 -7.14 -9.43 8.64
CA ASN A 28 -6.13 -10.34 9.16
C ASN A 28 -4.71 -10.14 8.56
N LEU A 29 -4.57 -9.34 7.48
CA LEU A 29 -3.30 -9.14 6.78
C LEU A 29 -2.99 -7.64 6.68
N GLN A 30 -2.61 -7.05 7.81
CA GLN A 30 -2.28 -5.62 7.88
C GLN A 30 -0.77 -5.40 7.92
N LEU A 31 -0.26 -4.59 6.97
CA LEU A 31 1.16 -4.23 6.94
C LEU A 31 1.57 -3.48 8.21
N GLN A 32 0.68 -2.66 8.77
CA GLN A 32 0.89 -2.00 10.07
C GLN A 32 1.27 -3.00 11.17
N THR A 33 0.53 -4.10 11.29
CA THR A 33 0.78 -5.15 12.30
C THR A 33 2.13 -5.82 12.07
N PHE A 34 2.43 -6.13 10.81
CA PHE A 34 3.74 -6.67 10.44
C PHE A 34 4.88 -5.70 10.82
N LEU A 35 4.78 -4.43 10.47
CA LEU A 35 5.81 -3.43 10.80
C LEU A 35 5.97 -3.23 12.31
N LYS A 36 4.89 -3.28 13.08
CA LYS A 36 4.95 -3.26 14.56
C LYS A 36 5.69 -4.49 15.11
N SER A 37 5.40 -5.68 14.59
CA SER A 37 6.13 -6.90 14.99
C SER A 37 7.61 -6.84 14.60
N LEU A 38 7.92 -6.30 13.42
CA LEU A 38 9.29 -6.11 12.95
C LEU A 38 10.06 -5.11 13.82
N ALA A 39 9.39 -4.08 14.34
CA ALA A 39 9.99 -3.10 15.25
C ALA A 39 10.44 -3.73 16.58
N ALA A 40 9.67 -4.71 17.06
CA ALA A 40 9.98 -5.46 18.29
C ALA A 40 11.03 -6.58 18.07
N HIS A 41 11.39 -6.87 16.82
CA HIS A 41 12.28 -7.98 16.51
C HIS A 41 13.74 -7.69 16.92
N PRO A 42 14.44 -8.64 17.58
CA PRO A 42 15.80 -8.42 18.11
C PRO A 42 16.86 -8.18 17.03
N ARG A 43 16.60 -8.60 15.79
CA ARG A 43 17.48 -8.42 14.62
C ARG A 43 16.99 -7.34 13.66
N LEU A 44 16.48 -6.23 14.19
CA LEU A 44 16.07 -5.09 13.35
C LEU A 44 17.30 -4.46 12.66
N THR A 45 17.24 -4.34 11.34
CA THR A 45 18.32 -3.74 10.54
C THR A 45 18.00 -2.29 10.20
N PRO A 46 19.02 -1.40 10.12
CA PRO A 46 18.82 -0.03 9.64
C PRO A 46 18.21 0.02 8.23
N LYS A 47 18.60 -0.92 7.36
CA LYS A 47 18.10 -1.05 5.99
C LYS A 47 16.59 -1.32 5.94
N ALA A 48 16.04 -2.08 6.88
CA ALA A 48 14.60 -2.32 6.96
C ALA A 48 13.82 -1.04 7.29
N VAL A 49 14.34 -0.23 8.23
CA VAL A 49 13.74 1.07 8.57
C VAL A 49 13.79 2.04 7.39
N GLU A 50 14.93 2.08 6.69
CA GLU A 50 15.10 2.90 5.49
C GLU A 50 14.18 2.45 4.35
N ALA A 51 14.08 1.15 4.08
CA ALA A 51 13.18 0.60 3.06
C ALA A 51 11.72 0.92 3.37
N THR A 52 11.30 0.80 4.64
CA THR A 52 9.94 1.14 5.07
C THR A 52 9.65 2.63 4.90
N ARG A 53 10.62 3.49 5.22
CA ARG A 53 10.51 4.93 4.95
C ARG A 53 10.40 5.22 3.45
N ALA A 54 11.23 4.59 2.63
CA ALA A 54 11.21 4.77 1.17
C ALA A 54 9.89 4.30 0.55
N LEU A 55 9.29 3.24 1.11
CA LEU A 55 7.96 2.76 0.71
C LEU A 55 6.88 3.77 1.10
N ARG A 56 6.93 4.34 2.31
CA ARG A 56 5.98 5.37 2.77
C ARG A 56 6.02 6.62 1.90
N ASP A 57 7.24 7.09 1.62
CA ASP A 57 7.48 8.37 0.94
C ASP A 57 7.35 8.22 -0.60
N ASP A 58 6.96 7.04 -1.07
CA ASP A 58 6.74 6.68 -2.47
C ASP A 58 7.94 6.97 -3.39
N VAL A 59 9.14 6.71 -2.86
CA VAL A 59 10.40 7.13 -3.51
C VAL A 59 10.60 6.44 -4.86
N MET A 60 10.23 5.16 -4.97
CA MET A 60 10.43 4.39 -6.20
C MET A 60 9.50 4.83 -7.32
N HIS A 61 8.24 5.15 -7.02
CA HIS A 61 7.30 5.67 -8.00
C HIS A 61 7.74 7.04 -8.54
N LYS A 62 8.23 7.92 -7.65
CA LYS A 62 8.80 9.22 -8.04
C LYS A 62 10.05 9.08 -8.90
N LYS A 63 10.91 8.11 -8.58
CA LYS A 63 12.15 7.86 -9.32
C LYS A 63 11.91 7.23 -10.69
N TYR A 64 10.88 6.39 -10.80
CA TYR A 64 10.53 5.65 -12.01
C TYR A 64 9.05 5.86 -12.34
N PRO A 65 8.67 7.04 -12.86
CA PRO A 65 7.28 7.34 -13.18
C PRO A 65 6.77 6.41 -14.27
N LEU A 66 5.54 5.91 -14.08
CA LEU A 66 4.89 5.04 -15.07
C LEU A 66 4.41 5.86 -16.26
N SER A 67 4.59 5.32 -17.47
CA SER A 67 4.10 5.98 -18.69
C SER A 67 2.57 6.01 -18.74
N ALA A 68 2.00 7.06 -19.34
CA ALA A 68 0.55 7.17 -19.51
C ALA A 68 -0.06 5.98 -20.27
N ARG A 69 0.69 5.40 -21.23
CA ARG A 69 0.28 4.21 -21.98
C ARG A 69 0.21 2.95 -21.12
N MET A 70 1.02 2.86 -20.05
CA MET A 70 0.91 1.77 -19.06
C MET A 70 -0.30 1.95 -18.16
N LEU A 71 -0.60 3.18 -17.75
CA LEU A 71 -1.76 3.49 -16.90
C LEU A 71 -3.09 3.51 -17.67
N ARG A 72 -3.05 3.60 -19.00
CA ARG A 72 -4.22 3.60 -19.88
C ARG A 72 -3.96 2.69 -21.08
N PRO A 73 -4.13 1.37 -20.93
CA PRO A 73 -3.86 0.43 -22.01
C PRO A 73 -4.82 0.66 -23.18
N ALA A 74 -4.34 0.46 -24.41
CA ALA A 74 -5.13 0.75 -25.63
C ALA A 74 -6.42 -0.06 -25.73
N THR A 75 -6.43 -1.29 -25.19
CA THR A 75 -7.61 -2.17 -25.17
C THR A 75 -8.67 -1.73 -24.17
N SER A 76 -8.28 -1.02 -23.10
CA SER A 76 -9.20 -0.56 -22.06
C SER A 76 -8.63 0.67 -21.34
N PRO A 77 -8.80 1.89 -21.90
CA PRO A 77 -8.16 3.10 -21.36
C PRO A 77 -8.57 3.42 -19.91
N LEU A 78 -9.78 3.02 -19.51
CA LEU A 78 -10.36 3.27 -18.19
C LEU A 78 -10.16 2.11 -17.20
N HIS A 79 -9.33 1.10 -17.54
CA HIS A 79 -9.22 -0.13 -16.75
C HIS A 79 -8.90 0.12 -15.26
N TYR A 80 -7.84 0.87 -14.98
CA TYR A 80 -7.41 1.12 -13.60
C TYR A 80 -8.32 2.11 -12.86
N GLU A 81 -8.92 3.07 -13.58
CA GLU A 81 -9.90 4.00 -13.02
C GLU A 81 -11.15 3.24 -12.55
N ARG A 82 -11.66 2.32 -13.37
CA ARG A 82 -12.78 1.44 -13.05
C ARG A 82 -12.47 0.47 -11.91
N LEU A 83 -11.24 -0.05 -11.84
CA LEU A 83 -10.80 -0.88 -10.72
C LEU A 83 -10.82 -0.10 -9.40
N LEU A 84 -10.28 1.12 -9.40
CA LEU A 84 -10.26 1.98 -8.23
C LEU A 84 -11.68 2.37 -7.78
N GLU A 85 -12.53 2.74 -8.73
CA GLU A 85 -13.94 3.06 -8.46
C GLU A 85 -14.69 1.86 -7.87
N GLY A 86 -14.52 0.67 -8.46
CA GLY A 86 -15.13 -0.56 -7.95
C GLY A 86 -14.66 -0.90 -6.53
N PHE A 87 -13.37 -0.73 -6.24
CA PHE A 87 -12.81 -0.90 -4.91
C PHE A 87 -13.43 0.06 -3.90
N GLN A 88 -13.50 1.36 -4.22
CA GLN A 88 -14.07 2.39 -3.34
C GLN A 88 -15.56 2.15 -3.07
N LYS A 89 -16.34 1.86 -4.12
CA LYS A 89 -17.78 1.55 -3.99
C LYS A 89 -18.01 0.30 -3.15
N SER A 90 -17.22 -0.75 -3.38
CA SER A 90 -17.28 -1.98 -2.58
C SER A 90 -17.00 -1.72 -1.09
N ALA A 91 -16.02 -0.86 -0.79
CA ALA A 91 -15.70 -0.49 0.59
C ALA A 91 -16.86 0.28 1.27
N GLN A 92 -17.69 0.96 0.49
CA GLN A 92 -18.90 1.65 0.95
C GLN A 92 -20.14 0.72 1.00
N GLY A 93 -19.99 -0.57 0.66
CA GLY A 93 -21.11 -1.52 0.56
C GLY A 93 -21.95 -1.36 -0.71
N ILE A 94 -21.50 -0.55 -1.68
CA ILE A 94 -22.21 -0.30 -2.93
C ILE A 94 -21.80 -1.37 -3.95
N GLY A 95 -22.70 -2.33 -4.17
CA GLY A 95 -22.55 -3.35 -5.21
C GLY A 95 -22.89 -2.83 -6.61
N ARG A 96 -22.39 -3.52 -7.64
CA ARG A 96 -22.82 -3.27 -9.03
C ARG A 96 -24.19 -3.92 -9.26
N PRO A 97 -25.15 -3.22 -9.91
CA PRO A 97 -26.39 -3.84 -10.35
C PRO A 97 -26.12 -5.07 -11.23
N TRP A 98 -26.89 -6.14 -11.02
CA TRP A 98 -26.70 -7.42 -11.73
C TRP A 98 -26.71 -7.26 -13.26
N TRP A 99 -27.56 -6.38 -13.80
CA TRP A 99 -27.67 -6.14 -15.23
C TRP A 99 -26.40 -5.49 -15.80
N LYS A 100 -25.73 -4.61 -15.04
CA LYS A 100 -24.44 -4.03 -15.46
C LYS A 100 -23.35 -5.08 -15.53
N VAL A 101 -23.37 -6.05 -14.62
CA VAL A 101 -22.44 -7.19 -14.64
C VAL A 101 -22.72 -8.08 -15.84
N PHE A 102 -24.00 -8.44 -16.06
CA PHE A 102 -24.44 -9.29 -17.16
C PHE A 102 -24.07 -8.73 -18.55
N PHE A 103 -24.30 -7.43 -18.78
CA PHE A 103 -23.99 -6.78 -20.06
C PHE A 103 -22.53 -6.28 -20.18
N GLY A 104 -21.67 -6.53 -19.19
CA GLY A 104 -20.28 -6.05 -19.20
C GLY A 104 -20.17 -4.51 -19.17
N ILE A 105 -21.21 -3.81 -18.73
CA ILE A 105 -21.28 -2.36 -18.66
C ILE A 105 -20.60 -1.91 -17.38
N TRP A 106 -19.42 -1.29 -17.52
CA TRP A 106 -18.65 -0.72 -16.42
C TRP A 106 -19.14 0.67 -16.05
#